data_AF-A0A7S1WTT9-F1
#
_entry.id   AF-A0A7S1WTT9-F1
#
_cell.length_a   1.000
_cell.length_b   1.000
_cell.length_c   1.000
_cell.angle_alpha   90.00
_cell.angle_beta   90.00
_cell.angle_gamma   90.00
#
_symmetry.space_group_name_H-M   'P 1'
#
loop_
_entity.id
_entity.type
_entity.pdbx_description
1 polymer ?
#
loop_
_entity_poly.entity_id
_entity_poly.type
_entity_poly.pdbx_seq_one_letter_code
_entity_poly.pdbx_strand_id
1 'polypeptide(L)'
;DAAPCVRRKAAFVVLWGAINPVHEGHLSALEAAAEAIAAKTHTPVIGGFLAPSLCEEEEPDDGLLPFTERRHLCKLACADSDWIETCPWGRASSSKVVRKVQKRLQERFPRVNG
;
A
#
# COMPACT_ATOMS: atom_id res chain seq x y z
N ASP A 1 -24.21 7.96 29.57
CA ASP A 1 -23.75 8.76 28.43
C ASP A 1 -22.63 8.07 27.67
N ALA A 2 -22.94 7.46 26.52
CA ALA A 2 -21.92 6.95 25.61
C ALA A 2 -21.45 8.10 24.72
N ALA A 3 -20.13 8.36 24.69
CA ALA A 3 -19.55 9.34 23.78
C ALA A 3 -19.88 8.97 22.32
N PRO A 4 -20.16 9.95 21.44
CA PRO A 4 -20.50 9.67 20.05
C PRO A 4 -19.36 8.92 19.35
N CYS A 5 -19.69 7.87 18.61
CA CYS A 5 -18.74 7.10 17.81
C CYS A 5 -18.19 7.98 16.67
N VAL A 6 -16.96 8.48 16.85
CA VAL A 6 -16.28 9.29 15.83
C VAL A 6 -15.81 8.37 14.70
N ARG A 7 -16.36 8.56 13.50
CA ARG A 7 -15.89 7.87 12.29
C ARG A 7 -14.50 8.39 11.92
N ARG A 8 -13.46 7.59 12.20
CA ARG A 8 -12.10 7.90 11.78
C ARG A 8 -11.85 7.34 10.39
N LYS A 9 -11.36 8.18 9.48
CA LYS A 9 -10.81 7.75 8.19
C LYS A 9 -9.40 7.23 8.42
N ALA A 10 -8.98 6.26 7.61
CA ALA A 10 -7.61 5.80 7.55
C ALA A 10 -7.26 5.53 6.09
N ALA A 11 -5.99 5.68 5.74
CA ALA A 11 -5.49 5.52 4.39
C ALA A 11 -4.40 4.45 4.31
N PHE A 12 -4.32 3.81 3.15
CA PHE A 12 -3.18 2.99 2.74
C PHE A 12 -2.60 3.63 1.49
N VAL A 13 -1.27 3.61 1.38
CA VAL A 13 -0.57 4.08 0.18
C VAL A 13 0.03 2.89 -0.54
N VAL A 14 -0.08 2.86 -1.87
CA VAL A 14 0.48 1.78 -2.68
C VAL A 14 1.26 2.39 -3.81
N LEU A 15 2.52 2.00 -3.94
CA LEU A 15 3.38 2.32 -5.08
C LEU A 15 3.48 1.07 -5.96
N TRP A 16 2.92 1.16 -7.16
CA TRP A 16 2.91 0.07 -8.15
C TRP A 16 3.71 0.48 -9.38
N GLY A 17 4.48 -0.46 -9.93
CA GLY A 17 5.28 -0.26 -11.13
C GLY A 17 6.27 -1.40 -11.34
N ALA A 18 7.16 -1.27 -12.33
CA ALA A 18 8.21 -2.26 -12.58
C ALA A 18 9.06 -2.51 -11.33
N ILE A 19 9.53 -1.45 -10.66
CA ILE A 19 10.41 -1.52 -9.48
C ILE A 19 11.62 -2.43 -9.75
N ASN A 20 12.49 -1.98 -10.66
CA ASN A 20 13.54 -2.77 -11.27
C ASN A 20 14.91 -2.05 -11.30
N PRO A 21 15.77 -2.23 -10.29
CA PRO A 21 15.46 -2.76 -8.96
C PRO A 21 14.75 -1.71 -8.08
N VAL A 22 14.32 -2.15 -6.89
CA VAL A 22 13.93 -1.21 -5.83
C VAL A 22 15.13 -0.34 -5.42
N HIS A 23 14.85 0.89 -5.00
CA HIS A 23 15.85 1.86 -4.56
C HIS A 23 15.19 2.88 -3.62
N GLU A 24 16.00 3.67 -2.90
CA GLU A 24 15.52 4.62 -1.89
C GLU A 24 14.42 5.57 -2.39
N GLY A 25 14.52 6.04 -3.64
CA GLY A 25 13.48 6.88 -4.23
C GLY A 25 12.06 6.30 -4.18
N HIS A 26 11.90 4.97 -4.28
CA HIS A 26 10.59 4.32 -4.14
C HIS A 26 10.05 4.39 -2.70
N LEU A 27 10.92 4.21 -1.70
CA LEU A 27 10.56 4.31 -0.29
C LEU A 27 10.25 5.76 0.09
N SER A 28 11.12 6.69 -0.29
CA SER A 28 10.93 8.12 -0.06
C SER A 28 9.64 8.64 -0.70
N ALA A 29 9.22 8.08 -1.85
CA ALA A 29 7.94 8.42 -2.46
C ALA A 29 6.75 7.99 -1.60
N LEU A 30 6.80 6.81 -0.97
CA LEU A 30 5.76 6.36 -0.04
C LEU A 30 5.74 7.23 1.22
N GLU A 31 6.89 7.55 1.80
CA GLU A 31 7.02 8.44 2.96
C GLU A 31 6.44 9.82 2.69
N ALA A 32 6.87 10.47 1.59
CA ALA A 32 6.37 11.78 1.20
C ALA A 32 4.86 11.78 0.92
N ALA A 33 4.34 10.71 0.31
CA ALA A 33 2.90 10.55 0.10
C ALA A 33 2.14 10.42 1.43
N ALA A 34 2.67 9.65 2.39
CA ALA A 34 2.05 9.46 3.68
C ALA A 34 2.00 10.76 4.49
N GLU A 35 3.12 11.50 4.53
CA GLU A 35 3.22 12.81 5.15
C GLU A 35 2.23 13.79 4.51
N ALA A 36 2.20 13.86 3.18
CA ALA A 36 1.31 14.76 2.45
C ALA A 36 -0.18 14.45 2.69
N ILE A 37 -0.56 13.17 2.76
CA ILE A 37 -1.94 12.76 3.05
C ILE A 37 -2.31 13.17 4.47
N ALA A 38 -1.46 12.87 5.46
CA ALA A 38 -1.70 13.21 6.85
C ALA A 38 -1.83 14.73 7.05
N ALA A 39 -0.92 15.51 6.46
CA ALA A 39 -0.91 16.96 6.56
C ALA A 39 -2.12 17.62 5.88
N LYS A 40 -2.52 17.16 4.68
CA LYS A 40 -3.58 17.80 3.89
C LYS A 40 -4.99 17.38 4.28
N THR A 41 -5.15 16.16 4.80
CA THR A 41 -6.49 15.55 4.99
C THR A 41 -6.79 15.19 6.44
N HIS A 42 -5.82 15.35 7.34
CA HIS A 42 -5.89 14.87 8.72
C HIS A 42 -6.26 13.38 8.81
N THR A 43 -5.99 12.61 7.76
CA THR A 43 -6.24 11.17 7.69
C THR A 43 -4.92 10.44 7.93
N PRO A 44 -4.82 9.60 8.98
CA PRO A 44 -3.61 8.81 9.21
C PRO A 44 -3.43 7.79 8.08
N VAL A 45 -2.18 7.66 7.61
CA VAL A 45 -1.75 6.51 6.83
C VAL A 45 -1.35 5.40 7.78
N ILE A 46 -1.96 4.23 7.61
CA ILE A 46 -1.79 3.09 8.53
C ILE A 46 -1.04 1.92 7.87
N GLY A 47 -0.53 2.12 6.65
CA GLY A 47 0.26 1.13 5.94
C GLY A 47 0.61 1.57 4.52
N GLY A 48 1.79 1.13 4.06
CA GLY A 48 2.34 1.37 2.74
C GLY A 48 2.66 0.05 2.04
N PHE A 49 2.52 0.00 0.71
CA PHE A 49 2.89 -1.19 -0.05
C PHE A 49 3.74 -0.86 -1.28
N LEU A 50 4.91 -1.50 -1.39
CA LEU A 50 5.63 -1.65 -2.66
C LEU A 50 5.04 -2.83 -3.44
N ALA A 51 4.52 -2.59 -4.63
CA ALA A 51 3.86 -3.60 -5.45
C ALA A 51 4.57 -3.74 -6.81
N PRO A 52 5.65 -4.55 -6.91
CA PRO A 52 6.27 -4.81 -8.21
C PRO A 52 5.24 -5.43 -9.16
N SER A 53 5.21 -4.99 -10.41
CA SER A 53 4.25 -5.46 -11.42
C SER A 53 4.61 -6.87 -11.94
N LEU A 54 3.60 -7.70 -12.22
CA LEU A 54 3.73 -8.94 -12.99
C LEU A 54 3.73 -8.71 -14.50
N CYS A 55 3.37 -7.51 -14.95
CA CYS A 55 3.26 -7.20 -16.36
C CYS A 55 4.66 -7.00 -16.95
N GLU A 56 5.17 -8.02 -17.62
CA GLU A 56 6.35 -7.93 -18.49
C GLU A 56 5.96 -7.35 -19.87
N GLU A 57 4.67 -7.39 -20.24
CA GLU A 57 4.16 -6.91 -21.53
C GLU A 57 4.04 -5.37 -21.62
N GLU A 58 3.95 -4.66 -20.49
CA GLU A 58 3.93 -3.18 -20.45
C GLU A 58 5.34 -2.57 -20.45
N GLU A 59 6.38 -3.38 -20.23
CA GLU A 59 7.78 -2.95 -20.09
C GLU A 59 8.67 -3.93 -20.88
N PRO A 60 8.71 -3.83 -22.23
CA PRO A 60 9.40 -4.78 -23.13
C PRO A 60 10.93 -4.63 -23.11
N ASP A 61 11.50 -4.25 -21.97
CA ASP A 61 12.92 -3.94 -21.84
C ASP A 61 13.69 -5.21 -21.44
N ASP A 62 14.74 -5.50 -22.20
CA ASP A 62 15.66 -6.63 -22.09
C ASP A 62 16.49 -6.64 -20.78
N GLY A 63 16.24 -5.68 -19.89
CA GLY A 63 16.85 -5.55 -18.55
C GLY A 63 15.89 -5.74 -17.37
N LEU A 64 14.64 -6.17 -17.58
CA LEU A 64 13.70 -6.39 -16.48
C LEU A 64 14.09 -7.63 -15.66
N LEU A 65 14.43 -7.45 -14.38
CA LEU A 65 14.64 -8.58 -13.48
C LEU A 65 13.34 -9.40 -13.34
N PRO A 66 13.44 -10.73 -13.18
CA PRO A 66 12.28 -11.58 -12.93
C PRO A 66 11.42 -11.06 -11.79
N PHE A 67 10.10 -11.19 -11.90
CA PHE A 67 9.18 -10.75 -10.85
C PHE A 67 9.55 -11.26 -9.46
N THR A 68 10.00 -12.52 -9.36
CA THR A 68 10.43 -13.13 -8.10
C THR A 68 11.63 -12.42 -7.48
N GLU A 69 12.56 -11.96 -8.30
CA GLU A 69 13.76 -11.24 -7.88
C GLU A 69 13.43 -9.81 -7.46
N ARG A 70 12.65 -9.07 -8.27
CA ARG A 70 12.14 -7.74 -7.90
C ARG A 70 11.36 -7.77 -6.59
N ARG A 71 10.49 -8.77 -6.43
CA ARG A 71 9.76 -9.00 -5.17
C ARG A 71 10.70 -9.28 -4.00
N HIS A 72 11.73 -10.09 -4.20
CA HIS A 72 12.70 -10.38 -3.16
C HIS A 72 13.45 -9.11 -2.72
N LEU A 73 13.92 -8.31 -3.68
CA LEU A 73 14.60 -7.05 -3.42
C LEU A 73 13.67 -6.05 -2.71
N CYS A 74 12.41 -5.92 -3.14
CA CYS A 74 11.43 -5.10 -2.43
C CYS A 74 11.27 -5.53 -0.97
N LYS A 75 11.21 -6.85 -0.71
CA LYS A 75 11.09 -7.38 0.65
C LYS A 75 12.29 -7.00 1.51
N LEU A 76 13.50 -7.04 0.95
CA LEU A 76 14.71 -6.61 1.64
C LEU A 76 14.72 -5.11 1.90
N ALA A 77 14.33 -4.29 0.90
CA ALA A 77 14.27 -2.83 1.05
C ALA A 77 13.24 -2.37 2.09
N CYS A 78 12.18 -3.15 2.31
CA CYS A 78 11.19 -2.89 3.35
C CYS A 78 11.58 -3.41 4.74
N ALA A 79 12.69 -4.15 4.89
CA ALA A 79 12.98 -4.89 6.13
C ALA A 79 13.12 -3.99 7.37
N ASP A 80 13.61 -2.77 7.18
CA ASP A 80 13.80 -1.79 8.26
C ASP A 80 12.64 -0.79 8.40
N SER A 81 11.56 -0.96 7.63
CA SER A 81 10.37 -0.11 7.73
C SER A 81 9.32 -0.72 8.65
N ASP A 82 8.81 0.09 9.59
CA ASP A 82 7.74 -0.32 10.51
C ASP A 82 6.34 -0.31 9.88
N TRP A 83 6.18 0.28 8.68
CA TRP A 83 4.86 0.54 8.09
C TRP A 83 4.75 0.28 6.60
N ILE A 84 5.87 0.10 5.89
CA ILE A 84 5.91 -0.24 4.47
C ILE A 84 6.22 -1.73 4.31
N GLU A 85 5.36 -2.44 3.59
CA GLU A 85 5.57 -3.85 3.24
C GLU A 85 5.63 -4.07 1.72
N THR A 86 6.16 -5.22 1.31
CA THR A 86 6.06 -5.64 -0.10
C THR A 86 4.75 -6.37 -0.36
N CYS A 87 3.98 -5.91 -1.34
CA CYS A 87 2.81 -6.61 -1.87
C CYS A 87 3.24 -7.69 -2.88
N PRO A 88 3.01 -8.99 -2.60
CA PRO A 88 3.54 -10.08 -3.41
C PRO A 88 2.65 -10.45 -4.61
N TRP A 89 1.59 -9.68 -4.90
CA TRP A 89 0.54 -10.10 -5.83
C TRP A 89 0.76 -9.66 -7.28
N GLY A 90 1.77 -8.84 -7.57
CA GLY A 90 2.08 -8.47 -8.95
C GLY A 90 1.12 -7.49 -9.62
N ARG A 91 0.00 -7.19 -8.96
CA ARG A 91 -1.02 -6.29 -9.45
C ARG A 91 -1.60 -5.55 -8.26
N ALA A 92 -1.57 -4.22 -8.31
CA ALA A 92 -2.23 -3.39 -7.33
C ALA A 92 -3.56 -2.86 -7.88
N SER A 93 -4.59 -2.82 -7.03
CA SER A 93 -5.81 -2.07 -7.32
C SER A 93 -6.33 -1.48 -6.01
N SER A 94 -5.97 -0.23 -5.75
CA SER A 94 -6.37 0.52 -4.56
C SER A 94 -7.89 0.48 -4.35
N SER A 95 -8.67 0.65 -5.42
CA SER A 95 -10.13 0.56 -5.36
C SER A 95 -10.66 -0.81 -4.90
N LYS A 96 -10.08 -1.92 -5.38
CA LYS A 96 -10.48 -3.27 -4.95
C LYS A 96 -10.09 -3.52 -3.50
N VAL A 97 -8.91 -3.05 -3.08
CA VAL A 97 -8.45 -3.15 -1.69
C VAL A 97 -9.39 -2.38 -0.76
N VAL A 98 -9.68 -1.10 -1.06
CA VAL A 98 -10.61 -0.28 -0.27
C VAL A 98 -11.96 -0.97 -0.10
N ARG A 99 -12.55 -1.48 -1.19
CA ARG A 99 -13.84 -2.20 -1.12
C ARG A 99 -13.77 -3.44 -0.24
N LYS A 100 -12.71 -4.26 -0.36
CA LYS A 100 -12.55 -5.47 0.46
C LYS A 100 -12.31 -5.13 1.93
N VAL A 101 -11.46 -4.14 2.23
CA VAL A 101 -11.19 -3.69 3.61
C VAL A 101 -12.46 -3.13 4.23
N GLN A 102 -13.20 -2.27 3.52
CA GLN A 102 -14.49 -1.76 3.98
C GLN A 102 -15.47 -2.89 4.28
N LYS A 103 -15.60 -3.88 3.38
CA LYS A 103 -16.44 -5.06 3.59
C LYS A 103 -16.03 -5.82 4.86
N ARG A 104 -14.74 -6.12 5.03
CA ARG A 104 -14.21 -6.84 6.20
C ARG A 104 -14.42 -6.08 7.51
N LEU A 105 -14.22 -4.76 7.49
CA LEU A 105 -14.47 -3.92 8.66
C LEU A 105 -15.97 -3.89 9.00
N GLN A 106 -16.85 -3.86 8.02
CA GLN A 106 -18.31 -3.95 8.24
C GLN A 106 -18.73 -5.32 8.79
N GLU A 107 -18.13 -6.41 8.32
CA GLU A 107 -18.37 -7.77 8.83
C GLU A 107 -17.87 -7.93 10.28
N ARG A 108 -16.69 -7.39 10.59
CA ARG A 108 -16.06 -7.51 11.91
C ARG A 108 -16.62 -6.54 12.95
N PHE A 109 -17.02 -5.37 12.51
CA PHE A 109 -17.61 -4.31 13.33
C PHE A 109 -18.97 -3.92 12.75
N PRO A 110 -19.96 -4.84 12.76
CA PRO A 110 -21.31 -4.51 12.32
C PRO A 110 -21.83 -3.34 13.16
N ARG A 111 -22.50 -2.38 12.51
CA ARG A 111 -23.09 -1.25 13.23
C ARG A 111 -24.05 -1.82 14.28
N VAL A 112 -23.74 -1.61 15.56
CA VAL A 112 -24.71 -1.82 16.63
C VAL A 112 -25.73 -0.69 16.45
N ASN A 113 -26.91 -1.03 15.94
CA ASN A 113 -28.02 -0.09 15.90
C ASN A 113 -28.39 0.22 17.35
N GLY A 114 -28.11 1.46 17.78
CA GLY A 114 -28.69 2.07 18.97
C GLY A 114 -29.67 3.14 18.52
#